data_AF-A0AAV9E369-F1
#
_entry.id   AF-A0AAV9E369-F1
#
_cell.length_a   1.000
_cell.length_b   1.000
_cell.length_c   1.000
_cell.angle_alpha   90.00
_cell.angle_beta   90.00
_cell.angle_gamma   90.00
#
_symmetry.space_group_name_H-M   'P 1'
#
loop_
_entity.id
_entity.type
_entity.pdbx_description
1 polymer ?
#
loop_
_entity_poly.entity_id
_entity_poly.type
_entity_poly.pdbx_seq_one_letter_code
_entity_poly.pdbx_strand_id
1 'polypeptide(L)'
;MAAFASEELLGTFVPVIVYWVYSGLYVLMGSTSRFDDYRLHPRKDEDAKNLASKSTVVKGVIVQQAFQIAVSLLLFTVARNNATETVTTGTSLITLAGQFGVAMLVLDTWQYFIHRYMHINKFLYRHVHSKHHRLVVPYAYGALYNHPLEGLLLDTVGGALSFLVSGMSPRTAIFFFSFATIKTVDDHCGLWLPGNPLHVLFDNNSAYHDVHHQLYGNKYNFSQPFFIGWDKILGTHMDYTLQKRKGGGFEARPVKD
;
A
#
# COMPACT_ATOMS: atom_id res chain seq x y z
N MET A 1 -17.09 14.00 24.63
CA MET A 1 -15.75 14.57 24.30
C MET A 1 -14.58 13.58 24.40
N ALA A 2 -14.44 12.74 25.44
CA ALA A 2 -13.31 11.79 25.54
C ALA A 2 -13.35 10.65 24.49
N ALA A 3 -14.54 10.19 24.10
CA ALA A 3 -14.70 9.09 23.14
C ALA A 3 -14.29 9.46 21.70
N PHE A 4 -14.66 10.66 21.21
CA PHE A 4 -14.25 11.14 19.88
C PHE A 4 -12.72 11.26 19.79
N ALA A 5 -12.10 11.96 20.74
CA ALA A 5 -10.64 12.10 20.81
C ALA A 5 -9.92 10.74 20.80
N SER A 6 -10.53 9.70 21.36
CA SER A 6 -9.99 8.33 21.28
C SER A 6 -10.11 7.71 19.90
N GLU A 7 -11.23 7.88 19.17
CA GLU A 7 -11.40 7.32 17.82
C GLU A 7 -10.49 7.99 16.79
N GLU A 8 -10.25 9.30 16.89
CA GLU A 8 -9.30 10.00 16.01
C GLU A 8 -7.86 9.56 16.25
N LEU A 9 -7.44 9.46 17.52
CA LEU A 9 -6.12 8.93 17.87
C LEU A 9 -5.96 7.49 17.38
N LEU A 10 -6.98 6.65 17.56
CA LEU A 10 -6.97 5.29 17.03
C LEU A 10 -6.88 5.29 15.49
N GLY A 11 -7.62 6.15 14.79
CA GLY A 11 -7.54 6.31 13.34
C GLY A 11 -6.15 6.70 12.83
N THR A 12 -5.39 7.43 13.65
CA THR A 12 -4.01 7.83 13.30
C THR A 12 -2.98 6.75 13.61
N PHE A 13 -3.07 6.12 14.79
CA PHE A 13 -2.01 5.23 15.26
C PHE A 13 -2.25 3.75 14.92
N VAL A 14 -3.51 3.29 14.81
CA VAL A 14 -3.81 1.86 14.55
C VAL A 14 -3.25 1.41 13.20
N PRO A 15 -3.45 2.12 12.07
CA PRO A 15 -2.85 1.70 10.80
C PRO A 15 -1.31 1.64 10.86
N VAL A 16 -0.66 2.56 11.58
CA VAL A 16 0.79 2.56 11.78
C VAL A 16 1.26 1.34 12.58
N ILE A 17 0.53 0.97 13.65
CA ILE A 17 0.82 -0.25 14.42
C ILE A 17 0.63 -1.49 13.53
N VAL A 18 -0.48 -1.55 12.79
CA VAL A 18 -0.78 -2.64 11.86
C VAL A 18 0.30 -2.78 10.81
N TYR A 19 0.81 -1.67 10.25
CA TYR A 19 1.92 -1.66 9.30
C TYR A 19 3.14 -2.39 9.85
N TRP A 20 3.61 -2.02 11.05
CA TRP A 20 4.82 -2.60 11.63
C TRP A 20 4.63 -4.03 12.10
N VAL A 21 3.46 -4.37 12.64
CA VAL A 21 3.13 -5.75 13.03
C VAL A 21 3.08 -6.64 11.79
N TYR A 22 2.34 -6.26 10.76
CA TYR A 22 2.14 -7.09 9.57
C TYR A 22 3.41 -7.20 8.72
N SER A 23 4.15 -6.10 8.52
CA SER A 23 5.46 -6.17 7.85
C SER A 23 6.49 -6.94 8.67
N GLY A 24 6.45 -6.85 10.00
CA GLY A 24 7.28 -7.63 10.92
C GLY A 24 7.04 -9.14 10.79
N LEU A 25 5.78 -9.57 10.62
CA LEU A 25 5.45 -10.98 10.34
C LEU A 25 6.13 -11.46 9.04
N TYR A 26 6.10 -10.66 7.98
CA TYR A 26 6.80 -10.97 6.73
C TYR A 26 8.33 -11.01 6.89
N VAL A 27 8.91 -10.15 7.72
CA VAL A 27 10.35 -10.21 8.07
C VAL A 27 10.67 -11.51 8.80
N LEU A 28 9.86 -11.91 9.78
CA LEU A 28 10.04 -13.16 10.53
C LEU A 28 9.94 -14.37 9.60
N MET A 29 8.90 -14.43 8.75
CA MET A 29 8.77 -15.50 7.73
C MET A 29 9.98 -15.52 6.80
N GLY A 30 10.33 -14.37 6.24
CA GLY A 30 11.45 -14.19 5.32
C GLY A 30 12.83 -14.43 5.92
N SER A 31 12.96 -14.53 7.24
CA SER A 31 14.22 -14.85 7.93
C SER A 31 14.53 -16.35 7.96
N THR A 32 13.52 -17.21 7.77
CA THR A 32 13.66 -18.68 7.85
C THR A 32 13.72 -19.34 6.47
N SER A 33 14.56 -20.36 6.27
CA SER A 33 14.70 -21.03 4.97
C SER A 33 13.42 -21.72 4.49
N ARG A 34 12.48 -21.98 5.42
CA ARG A 34 11.16 -22.56 5.13
C ARG A 34 10.36 -21.80 4.07
N PHE A 35 10.57 -20.48 3.96
CA PHE A 35 9.84 -19.64 3.01
C PHE A 35 10.64 -19.27 1.76
N ASP A 36 11.87 -19.77 1.60
CA ASP A 36 12.70 -19.42 0.45
C ASP A 36 12.10 -19.89 -0.88
N ASP A 37 11.36 -21.00 -0.85
CA ASP A 37 10.64 -21.55 -2.00
C ASP A 37 9.43 -20.72 -2.45
N TYR A 38 9.04 -19.71 -1.67
CA TYR A 38 7.93 -18.81 -2.00
C TYR A 38 8.40 -17.41 -2.39
N ARG A 39 9.71 -17.13 -2.36
CA ARG A 39 10.23 -15.79 -2.67
C ARG A 39 10.21 -15.48 -4.17
N LEU A 40 9.80 -14.26 -4.53
CA LEU A 40 9.89 -13.72 -5.89
C LEU A 40 11.34 -13.38 -6.28
N HIS A 41 12.20 -13.09 -5.31
CA HIS A 41 13.62 -12.84 -5.51
C HIS A 41 14.49 -13.59 -4.50
N PRO A 42 15.71 -14.03 -4.87
CA PRO A 42 16.69 -14.51 -3.89
C PRO A 42 16.94 -13.48 -2.78
N ARG A 43 17.19 -13.91 -1.53
CA ARG A 43 17.53 -12.99 -0.43
C ARG A 43 18.69 -12.05 -0.76
N LYS A 44 19.73 -12.59 -1.39
CA LYS A 44 20.90 -11.81 -1.81
C LYS A 44 20.54 -10.69 -2.78
N ASP A 45 19.46 -10.83 -3.55
CA ASP A 45 19.04 -9.83 -4.52
C ASP A 45 18.40 -8.63 -3.81
N GLU A 46 17.69 -8.83 -2.69
CA GLU A 46 17.19 -7.72 -1.86
C GLU A 46 18.33 -6.81 -1.39
N ASP A 47 19.48 -7.39 -1.02
CA ASP A 47 20.62 -6.62 -0.51
C ASP A 47 21.51 -6.09 -1.64
N ALA A 48 21.61 -6.81 -2.76
CA ALA A 48 22.52 -6.45 -3.86
C ALA A 48 21.90 -5.53 -4.92
N LYS A 49 20.58 -5.62 -5.17
CA LYS A 49 19.92 -4.87 -6.25
C LYS A 49 19.25 -3.58 -5.78
N ASN A 50 18.88 -3.49 -4.50
CA ASN A 50 18.26 -2.29 -3.96
C ASN A 50 19.28 -1.18 -3.76
N LEU A 51 18.90 0.04 -4.13
CA LEU A 51 19.76 1.23 -4.08
C LEU A 51 19.73 1.93 -2.70
N ALA A 52 18.87 1.47 -1.80
CA ALA A 52 18.74 1.98 -0.44
C ALA A 52 19.01 0.85 0.57
N SER A 53 19.83 1.16 1.58
CA SER A 53 20.06 0.22 2.69
C SER A 53 18.77 0.02 3.51
N LYS A 54 18.64 -1.15 4.15
CA LYS A 54 17.51 -1.46 5.04
C LYS A 54 17.35 -0.42 6.18
N SER A 55 18.45 0.09 6.72
CA SER A 55 18.43 1.16 7.73
C SER A 55 17.90 2.49 7.17
N THR A 56 18.34 2.85 5.95
CA THR A 56 17.81 4.03 5.24
C THR A 56 16.32 3.92 5.00
N VAL A 57 15.84 2.70 4.70
CA VAL A 57 14.44 2.42 4.43
C VAL A 57 13.59 2.56 5.68
N VAL A 58 13.98 1.92 6.78
CA VAL A 58 13.29 2.06 8.08
C VAL A 58 13.23 3.52 8.52
N LYS A 59 14.35 4.27 8.44
CA LYS A 59 14.35 5.70 8.76
C LYS A 59 13.41 6.50 7.86
N GLY A 60 13.40 6.18 6.57
CA GLY A 60 12.53 6.83 5.59
C GLY A 60 11.05 6.61 5.88
N VAL A 61 10.66 5.39 6.23
CA VAL A 61 9.29 5.03 6.63
C VAL A 61 8.90 5.75 7.91
N ILE A 62 9.76 5.78 8.93
CA ILE A 62 9.47 6.50 10.18
C ILE A 62 9.26 8.01 9.91
N VAL A 63 10.08 8.63 9.06
CA VAL A 63 9.91 10.04 8.68
C VAL A 63 8.59 10.26 7.95
N GLN A 64 8.23 9.38 7.02
CA GLN A 64 6.97 9.42 6.29
C GLN A 64 5.77 9.29 7.24
N GLN A 65 5.80 8.34 8.17
CA GLN A 65 4.70 8.12 9.12
C GLN A 65 4.60 9.26 10.13
N ALA A 66 5.73 9.78 10.62
CA ALA A 66 5.75 10.94 11.50
C ALA A 66 5.12 12.17 10.81
N PHE A 67 5.41 12.37 9.53
CA PHE A 67 4.79 13.44 8.73
C PHE A 67 3.28 13.22 8.58
N GLN A 68 2.84 12.00 8.23
CA GLN A 68 1.41 11.67 8.11
C GLN A 68 0.66 11.83 9.44
N ILE A 69 1.25 11.40 10.56
CA ILE A 69 0.71 11.58 11.90
C ILE A 69 0.56 13.08 12.19
N ALA A 70 1.58 13.90 11.91
CA ALA A 70 1.51 15.35 12.13
C ALA A 70 0.40 16.00 11.29
N VAL A 71 0.26 15.63 10.02
CA VAL A 71 -0.81 16.11 9.14
C VAL A 71 -2.18 15.66 9.65
N SER A 72 -2.32 14.40 10.06
CA SER A 72 -3.56 13.85 10.61
C SER A 72 -4.01 14.61 11.87
N LEU A 73 -3.10 14.80 12.82
CA LEU A 73 -3.37 15.55 14.06
C LEU A 73 -3.72 17.03 13.79
N LEU A 74 -3.08 17.66 12.80
CA LEU A 74 -3.42 19.02 12.38
C LEU A 74 -4.83 19.07 11.78
N LEU A 75 -5.16 18.15 10.87
CA LEU A 75 -6.50 18.06 10.26
C LEU A 75 -7.58 17.84 11.32
N PHE A 76 -7.31 17.01 12.33
CA PHE A 76 -8.23 16.82 13.45
C PHE A 76 -8.44 18.09 14.27
N THR A 77 -7.36 18.83 14.55
CA THR A 77 -7.46 20.09 15.29
C THR A 77 -8.35 21.10 14.55
N VAL A 78 -8.25 21.14 13.22
CA VAL A 78 -9.11 21.99 12.38
C VAL A 78 -10.55 21.47 12.31
N ALA A 79 -10.73 20.16 12.11
CA ALA A 79 -12.06 19.54 11.95
C ALA A 79 -12.90 19.57 13.23
N ARG A 80 -12.27 19.40 14.41
CA ARG A 80 -12.92 19.44 15.72
C ARG A 80 -13.63 20.77 15.97
N ASN A 81 -13.11 21.87 15.43
CA ASN A 81 -13.72 23.19 15.59
C ASN A 81 -15.02 23.36 14.79
N ASN A 82 -15.33 22.40 13.90
CA ASN A 82 -16.49 22.44 13.00
C ASN A 82 -17.44 21.24 13.19
N ALA A 83 -17.20 20.38 14.18
CA ALA A 83 -17.93 19.12 14.32
C ALA A 83 -19.32 19.32 14.96
N THR A 84 -20.36 18.80 14.30
CA THR A 84 -21.71 18.63 14.87
C THR A 84 -21.86 17.17 15.33
N GLU A 85 -22.35 16.93 16.55
CA GLU A 85 -22.55 15.57 17.06
C GLU A 85 -23.58 14.83 16.19
N THR A 86 -23.15 13.74 15.56
CA THR A 86 -24.03 12.82 14.83
C THR A 86 -24.27 11.59 15.69
N VAL A 87 -25.55 11.33 15.98
CA VAL A 87 -25.99 10.12 16.70
C VAL A 87 -25.78 8.91 15.81
N THR A 88 -24.90 8.00 16.21
CA THR A 88 -24.62 6.75 15.49
C THR A 88 -25.60 5.67 15.93
N THR A 89 -26.63 5.40 15.12
CA THR A 89 -27.40 4.16 15.20
C THR A 89 -26.58 3.00 14.61
N GLY A 90 -26.88 1.76 15.03
CA GLY A 90 -26.14 0.58 14.57
C GLY A 90 -26.22 0.40 13.05
N THR A 91 -25.07 0.42 12.37
CA THR A 91 -24.96 0.25 10.92
C THR A 91 -25.04 -1.24 10.54
N SER A 92 -25.86 -1.58 9.54
CA SER A 92 -25.98 -2.97 9.05
C SER A 92 -24.70 -3.47 8.39
N LEU A 93 -24.45 -4.79 8.40
CA LEU A 93 -23.30 -5.39 7.72
C LEU A 93 -23.28 -5.11 6.20
N ILE A 94 -24.46 -5.03 5.57
CA ILE A 94 -24.59 -4.70 4.14
C ILE A 94 -24.12 -3.27 3.88
N THR A 95 -24.52 -2.33 4.75
CA THR A 95 -24.07 -0.95 4.66
C THR A 95 -22.55 -0.85 4.85
N LEU A 96 -21.99 -1.54 5.85
CA LEU A 96 -20.53 -1.57 6.07
C LEU A 96 -19.78 -2.15 4.86
N ALA A 97 -20.28 -3.25 4.28
CA ALA A 97 -19.70 -3.84 3.07
C ALA A 97 -19.78 -2.89 1.87
N GLY A 98 -20.91 -2.20 1.68
CA GLY A 98 -21.07 -1.18 0.65
C GLY A 98 -20.11 0.00 0.84
N GLN A 99 -19.94 0.48 2.08
CA GLN A 99 -18.98 1.54 2.41
C GLN A 99 -17.54 1.13 2.11
N PHE A 100 -17.16 -0.10 2.47
CA PHE A 100 -15.85 -0.67 2.11
C PHE A 100 -15.67 -0.72 0.59
N GLY A 101 -16.65 -1.24 -0.15
CA GLY A 101 -16.58 -1.32 -1.62
C GLY A 101 -16.41 0.05 -2.27
N VAL A 102 -17.20 1.05 -1.87
CA VAL A 102 -17.06 2.42 -2.37
C VAL A 102 -15.68 2.99 -2.03
N ALA A 103 -15.21 2.81 -0.79
CA ALA A 103 -13.90 3.30 -0.37
C ALA A 103 -12.75 2.65 -1.14
N MET A 104 -12.80 1.34 -1.42
CA MET A 104 -11.81 0.67 -2.27
C MET A 104 -11.77 1.28 -3.67
N LEU A 105 -12.93 1.47 -4.30
CA LEU A 105 -13.02 2.03 -5.66
C LEU A 105 -12.49 3.47 -5.72
N VAL A 106 -12.82 4.30 -4.72
CA VAL A 106 -12.32 5.68 -4.63
C VAL A 106 -10.81 5.70 -4.42
N LEU A 107 -10.30 4.89 -3.50
CA LEU A 107 -8.87 4.82 -3.22
C LEU A 107 -8.07 4.36 -4.44
N ASP A 108 -8.49 3.25 -5.07
CA ASP A 108 -7.85 2.71 -6.27
C ASP A 108 -7.85 3.72 -7.41
N THR A 109 -8.97 4.42 -7.62
CA THR A 109 -9.09 5.44 -8.65
C THR A 109 -8.10 6.57 -8.41
N TRP A 110 -8.12 7.13 -7.20
CA TRP A 110 -7.21 8.23 -6.86
C TRP A 110 -5.74 7.82 -6.98
N GLN A 111 -5.37 6.69 -6.37
CA GLN A 111 -4.00 6.24 -6.36
C GLN A 111 -3.50 5.88 -7.75
N TYR A 112 -4.32 5.22 -8.59
CA TYR A 112 -3.93 4.93 -9.97
C TYR A 112 -3.52 6.19 -10.74
N PHE A 113 -4.37 7.22 -10.74
CA PHE A 113 -4.12 8.42 -11.54
C PHE A 113 -2.93 9.21 -11.02
N ILE A 114 -2.78 9.36 -9.70
CA ILE A 114 -1.65 10.07 -9.11
C ILE A 114 -0.35 9.29 -9.30
N HIS A 115 -0.37 7.97 -9.10
CA HIS A 115 0.79 7.10 -9.27
C HIS A 115 1.28 7.11 -10.72
N ARG A 116 0.38 6.90 -11.68
CA ARG A 116 0.69 7.02 -13.11
C ARG A 116 1.20 8.42 -13.45
N TYR A 117 0.60 9.47 -12.91
CA TYR A 117 1.05 10.84 -13.14
C TYR A 117 2.49 11.07 -12.64
N MET A 118 2.84 10.55 -11.46
CA MET A 118 4.19 10.63 -10.92
C MET A 118 5.21 9.88 -11.79
N HIS A 119 4.82 8.79 -12.45
CA HIS A 119 5.68 8.08 -13.40
C HIS A 119 5.90 8.83 -14.72
N ILE A 120 4.84 9.38 -15.32
CA ILE A 120 4.94 10.06 -16.62
C ILE A 120 5.54 11.46 -16.50
N ASN A 121 5.34 12.13 -15.36
CA ASN A 121 5.91 13.44 -15.11
C ASN A 121 7.38 13.29 -14.68
N LYS A 122 8.32 13.67 -15.56
CA LYS A 122 9.77 13.56 -15.32
C LYS A 122 10.24 14.23 -14.03
N PHE A 123 9.64 15.36 -13.64
CA PHE A 123 10.01 16.06 -12.42
C PHE A 123 9.58 15.28 -11.18
N LEU A 124 8.32 14.85 -11.13
CA LEU A 124 7.77 14.09 -10.01
C LEU A 124 8.46 12.72 -9.90
N TYR A 125 8.69 12.03 -11.01
CA TYR A 125 9.44 10.78 -11.00
C TYR A 125 10.84 11.01 -10.39
N ARG A 126 11.62 11.94 -10.94
CA ARG A 126 13.02 12.14 -10.52
C ARG A 126 13.18 12.58 -9.06
N HIS A 127 12.26 13.38 -8.52
CA HIS A 127 12.45 13.99 -7.20
C HIS A 127 11.56 13.41 -6.10
N VAL A 128 10.45 12.75 -6.47
CA VAL A 128 9.45 12.24 -5.53
C VAL A 128 9.46 10.71 -5.62
N HIS A 129 8.97 10.17 -6.73
CA HIS A 129 8.62 8.74 -6.81
C HIS A 129 9.81 7.80 -7.03
N SER A 130 10.91 8.28 -7.62
CA SER A 130 12.13 7.49 -7.77
C SER A 130 12.76 7.07 -6.44
N LYS A 131 12.43 7.74 -5.33
CA LYS A 131 12.84 7.30 -3.99
C LYS A 131 12.25 5.93 -3.67
N HIS A 132 10.97 5.72 -3.98
CA HIS A 132 10.28 4.45 -3.80
C HIS A 132 10.90 3.36 -4.69
N HIS A 133 11.12 3.68 -5.97
CA HIS A 133 11.78 2.80 -6.95
C HIS A 133 13.29 2.59 -6.71
N ARG A 134 13.87 3.09 -5.61
CA ARG A 134 15.18 2.61 -5.14
C ARG A 134 15.10 1.16 -4.63
N LEU A 135 13.89 0.66 -4.37
CA LEU A 135 13.60 -0.71 -3.98
C LEU A 135 13.17 -1.57 -5.18
N VAL A 136 14.11 -1.82 -6.10
CA VAL A 136 13.89 -2.66 -7.29
C VAL A 136 13.41 -4.08 -6.94
N VAL A 137 13.84 -4.60 -5.78
CA VAL A 137 13.34 -5.84 -5.18
C VAL A 137 12.49 -5.44 -3.97
N PRO A 138 11.16 -5.33 -4.11
CA PRO A 138 10.30 -4.89 -3.03
C PRO A 138 10.27 -5.91 -1.89
N TYR A 139 10.09 -5.38 -0.67
CA TYR A 139 9.90 -6.17 0.55
C TYR A 139 8.93 -5.45 1.50
N ALA A 140 8.30 -6.21 2.39
CA ALA A 140 7.11 -5.80 3.16
C ALA A 140 7.22 -4.43 3.87
N TYR A 141 8.29 -4.19 4.65
CA TYR A 141 8.47 -2.92 5.37
C TYR A 141 9.04 -1.79 4.51
N GLY A 142 9.30 -2.05 3.23
CA GLY A 142 9.65 -1.04 2.21
C GLY A 142 8.42 -0.41 1.55
N ALA A 143 7.22 -0.93 1.81
CA ALA A 143 5.95 -0.49 1.20
C ALA A 143 5.71 1.02 1.31
N LEU A 144 6.06 1.64 2.45
CA LEU A 144 5.92 3.10 2.66
C LEU A 144 7.25 3.85 2.58
N TYR A 145 8.29 3.27 1.96
CA TYR A 145 9.54 3.97 1.70
C TYR A 145 9.39 4.92 0.51
N ASN A 146 8.67 6.02 0.72
CA ASN A 146 8.41 7.01 -0.30
C ASN A 146 8.76 8.43 0.17
N HIS A 147 8.65 9.41 -0.71
CA HIS A 147 8.85 10.81 -0.34
C HIS A 147 7.63 11.31 0.46
N PRO A 148 7.75 12.15 1.51
CA PRO A 148 6.58 12.59 2.29
C PRO A 148 5.46 13.23 1.45
N LEU A 149 5.81 13.98 0.40
CA LEU A 149 4.84 14.50 -0.59
C LEU A 149 4.07 13.39 -1.32
N GLU A 150 4.71 12.26 -1.59
CA GLU A 150 4.06 11.10 -2.20
C GLU A 150 3.04 10.49 -1.25
N GLY A 151 3.42 10.23 0.01
CA GLY A 151 2.51 9.75 1.04
C GLY A 151 1.37 10.74 1.34
N LEU A 152 1.61 12.05 1.21
CA LEU A 152 0.55 13.07 1.31
C LEU A 152 -0.46 12.93 0.18
N LEU A 153 0.02 12.86 -1.06
CA LEU A 153 -0.85 12.87 -2.24
C LEU A 153 -1.55 11.53 -2.44
N LEU A 154 -0.88 10.40 -2.24
CA LEU A 154 -1.47 9.07 -2.42
C LEU A 154 -2.28 8.63 -1.21
N ASP A 155 -1.69 8.65 -0.02
CA ASP A 155 -2.32 8.05 1.17
C ASP A 155 -3.25 9.03 1.87
N THR A 156 -2.77 10.24 2.18
CA THR A 156 -3.56 11.20 2.98
C THR A 156 -4.73 11.76 2.18
N VAL A 157 -4.51 12.26 0.96
CA VAL A 157 -5.59 12.79 0.12
C VAL A 157 -6.48 11.66 -0.38
N GLY A 158 -5.92 10.55 -0.86
CA GLY A 158 -6.70 9.39 -1.31
C GLY A 158 -7.55 8.78 -0.18
N GLY A 159 -6.98 8.67 1.01
CA GLY A 159 -7.69 8.23 2.21
C GLY A 159 -8.80 9.20 2.61
N ALA A 160 -8.54 10.51 2.64
CA ALA A 160 -9.56 11.50 2.94
C ALA A 160 -10.74 11.44 1.96
N LEU A 161 -10.47 11.32 0.64
CA LEU A 161 -11.53 11.15 -0.36
C LEU A 161 -12.33 9.87 -0.14
N SER A 162 -11.64 8.76 0.15
CA SER A 162 -12.28 7.46 0.41
C SER A 162 -13.18 7.50 1.65
N PHE A 163 -12.72 8.16 2.72
CA PHE A 163 -13.49 8.38 3.94
C PHE A 163 -14.74 9.22 3.68
N LEU A 164 -14.58 10.37 3.02
CA LEU A 164 -15.68 11.30 2.77
C LEU A 164 -16.73 10.72 1.82
N VAL A 165 -16.32 10.11 0.71
CA VAL A 165 -17.23 9.62 -0.33
C VAL A 165 -17.97 8.36 0.11
N SER A 166 -17.33 7.48 0.87
CA SER A 166 -18.01 6.29 1.41
C SER A 166 -19.02 6.61 2.51
N GLY A 167 -18.91 7.78 3.16
CA GLY A 167 -19.75 8.14 4.31
C GLY A 167 -19.55 7.22 5.50
N MET A 168 -18.40 6.55 5.60
CA MET A 168 -18.09 5.64 6.70
C MET A 168 -17.86 6.40 8.00
N SER A 169 -18.18 5.78 9.14
CA SER A 169 -17.87 6.38 10.45
C SER A 169 -16.36 6.37 10.71
N PRO A 170 -15.82 7.24 11.59
CA PRO A 170 -14.41 7.19 12.00
C PRO A 170 -13.98 5.79 12.48
N ARG A 171 -14.84 5.11 13.23
CA ARG A 171 -14.62 3.72 13.64
C ARG A 171 -14.48 2.76 12.46
N THR A 172 -15.37 2.85 11.47
CA THR A 172 -15.30 2.01 10.26
C THR A 172 -14.03 2.31 9.46
N ALA A 173 -13.61 3.57 9.44
CA ALA A 173 -12.38 4.02 8.80
C ALA A 173 -11.11 3.41 9.41
N ILE A 174 -11.07 3.23 10.74
CA ILE A 174 -9.95 2.52 11.40
C ILE A 174 -9.77 1.13 10.79
N PHE A 175 -10.85 0.37 10.63
CA PHE A 175 -10.80 -0.97 10.04
C PHE A 175 -10.42 -0.93 8.56
N PHE A 176 -11.03 -0.02 7.79
CA PHE A 176 -10.76 0.11 6.36
C PHE A 176 -9.29 0.47 6.10
N PHE A 177 -8.74 1.48 6.78
CA PHE A 177 -7.35 1.90 6.57
C PHE A 177 -6.34 0.92 7.14
N SER A 178 -6.68 0.17 8.19
CA SER A 178 -5.88 -0.97 8.63
C SER A 178 -5.83 -2.07 7.56
N PHE A 179 -6.98 -2.36 6.93
CA PHE A 179 -7.06 -3.33 5.85
C PHE A 179 -6.30 -2.86 4.60
N ALA A 180 -6.44 -1.59 4.19
CA ALA A 180 -5.67 -1.01 3.10
C ALA A 180 -4.15 -1.08 3.39
N THR A 181 -3.74 -0.81 4.63
CA THR A 181 -2.35 -0.92 5.07
C THR A 181 -1.83 -2.36 4.94
N ILE A 182 -2.62 -3.34 5.40
CA ILE A 182 -2.31 -4.77 5.22
C ILE A 182 -2.11 -5.09 3.75
N LYS A 183 -3.02 -4.61 2.89
CA LYS A 183 -2.96 -4.84 1.45
C LYS A 183 -1.71 -4.24 0.82
N THR A 184 -1.38 -2.98 1.11
CA THR A 184 -0.16 -2.33 0.60
C THR A 184 1.10 -3.09 1.04
N VAL A 185 1.18 -3.56 2.29
CA VAL A 185 2.33 -4.35 2.76
C VAL A 185 2.39 -5.72 2.07
N ASP A 186 1.24 -6.37 1.84
CA ASP A 186 1.13 -7.63 1.12
C ASP A 186 1.62 -7.51 -0.32
N ASP A 187 1.24 -6.43 -1.02
CA ASP A 187 1.66 -6.14 -2.40
C ASP A 187 3.17 -5.93 -2.53
N HIS A 188 3.84 -5.56 -1.45
CA HIS A 188 5.29 -5.38 -1.43
C HIS A 188 6.03 -6.56 -0.81
N CYS A 189 5.35 -7.60 -0.31
CA CYS A 189 5.97 -8.54 0.61
C CYS A 189 7.08 -9.40 -0.01
N GLY A 190 7.15 -9.48 -1.33
CA GLY A 190 8.15 -10.27 -2.06
C GLY A 190 7.94 -11.79 -1.93
N LEU A 191 6.82 -12.24 -1.34
CA LEU A 191 6.45 -13.64 -1.16
C LEU A 191 5.19 -13.99 -1.96
N TRP A 192 5.18 -15.21 -2.50
CA TRP A 192 4.05 -15.87 -3.12
C TRP A 192 3.60 -17.06 -2.28
N LEU A 193 2.84 -16.77 -1.21
CA LEU A 193 2.41 -17.79 -0.26
C LEU A 193 1.22 -18.61 -0.78
N PRO A 194 1.22 -19.94 -0.61
CA PRO A 194 0.14 -20.79 -1.08
C PRO A 194 -1.13 -20.50 -0.29
N GLY A 195 -2.23 -20.20 -1.00
CA GLY A 195 -3.52 -19.91 -0.38
C GLY A 195 -3.60 -18.55 0.32
N ASN A 196 -2.71 -17.59 0.00
CA ASN A 196 -2.86 -16.22 0.51
C ASN A 196 -4.24 -15.67 0.12
N PRO A 197 -5.15 -15.40 1.09
CA PRO A 197 -6.50 -14.96 0.80
C PRO A 197 -6.53 -13.61 0.07
N LEU A 198 -5.54 -12.74 0.29
CA LEU A 198 -5.46 -11.45 -0.39
C LEU A 198 -5.16 -11.62 -1.88
N HIS A 199 -4.27 -12.55 -2.24
CA HIS A 199 -3.98 -12.86 -3.65
C HIS A 199 -5.16 -13.56 -4.36
N VAL A 200 -6.04 -14.24 -3.60
CA VAL A 200 -7.25 -14.87 -4.15
C VAL A 200 -8.35 -13.83 -4.39
N LEU A 201 -8.48 -12.85 -3.50
CA LEU A 201 -9.54 -11.83 -3.57
C LEU A 201 -9.17 -10.66 -4.49
N PHE A 202 -7.88 -10.38 -4.68
CA PHE A 202 -7.40 -9.20 -5.38
C PHE A 202 -6.35 -9.56 -6.44
N ASP A 203 -6.57 -9.06 -7.66
CA ASP A 203 -5.63 -9.21 -8.78
C ASP A 203 -4.34 -8.42 -8.55
N ASN A 204 -4.42 -7.30 -7.82
CA ASN A 204 -3.23 -6.60 -7.35
C ASN A 204 -2.62 -7.42 -6.22
N ASN A 205 -1.37 -7.83 -6.36
CA ASN A 205 -0.69 -8.72 -5.43
C ASN A 205 0.82 -8.55 -5.54
N SER A 206 1.57 -9.34 -4.76
CA SER A 206 3.03 -9.22 -4.71
C SER A 206 3.73 -9.40 -6.06
N ALA A 207 3.24 -10.29 -6.93
CA ALA A 207 3.84 -10.52 -8.24
C ALA A 207 3.50 -9.40 -9.25
N TYR A 208 2.27 -8.91 -9.21
CA TYR A 208 1.82 -7.77 -10.00
C TYR A 208 2.67 -6.52 -9.72
N HIS A 209 2.85 -6.22 -8.43
CA HIS A 209 3.61 -5.05 -8.00
C HIS A 209 5.12 -5.25 -8.15
N ASP A 210 5.63 -6.48 -8.00
CA ASP A 210 7.02 -6.80 -8.32
C ASP A 210 7.36 -6.47 -9.77
N VAL A 211 6.51 -6.85 -10.73
CA VAL A 211 6.69 -6.52 -12.15
C VAL A 211 6.79 -5.01 -12.36
N HIS A 212 6.05 -4.20 -11.61
CA HIS A 212 6.12 -2.74 -11.66
C HIS A 212 7.46 -2.18 -11.17
N HIS A 213 8.02 -2.71 -10.08
CA HIS A 213 9.32 -2.29 -9.50
C HIS A 213 10.54 -2.73 -10.32
N GLN A 214 10.38 -3.74 -11.18
CA GLN A 214 11.44 -4.16 -12.10
C GLN A 214 11.83 -3.02 -13.06
N LEU A 215 13.08 -3.02 -13.55
CA LEU A 215 13.65 -1.89 -14.32
C LEU A 215 12.86 -1.47 -15.57
N TYR A 216 12.13 -2.39 -16.20
CA TYR A 216 11.26 -2.13 -17.35
C TYR A 216 9.79 -1.91 -16.97
N GLY A 217 9.43 -2.20 -15.71
CA GLY A 217 8.07 -2.17 -15.17
C GLY A 217 7.51 -0.78 -14.93
N ASN A 218 8.38 0.24 -14.87
CA ASN A 218 8.02 1.63 -14.55
C ASN A 218 7.07 2.33 -15.56
N LYS A 219 6.58 1.61 -16.58
CA LYS A 219 5.59 2.07 -17.56
C LYS A 219 4.23 1.36 -17.43
N TYR A 220 4.12 0.39 -16.53
CA TYR A 220 2.96 -0.49 -16.43
C TYR A 220 2.56 -0.73 -14.97
N ASN A 221 1.38 -1.30 -14.77
CA ASN A 221 0.87 -1.80 -13.49
C ASN A 221 0.82 -0.73 -12.39
N PHE A 222 0.18 0.40 -12.65
CA PHE A 222 0.11 1.55 -11.73
C PHE A 222 -0.99 1.45 -10.67
N SER A 223 -1.98 0.59 -10.85
CA SER A 223 -3.08 0.41 -9.93
C SER A 223 -2.57 -0.07 -8.58
N GLN A 224 -3.19 0.45 -7.51
CA GLN A 224 -2.96 0.08 -6.12
C GLN A 224 -4.08 0.67 -5.25
N PRO A 225 -4.42 0.05 -4.10
CA PRO A 225 -3.89 -1.23 -3.63
C PRO A 225 -4.75 -2.45 -4.00
N PHE A 226 -5.99 -2.34 -4.48
CA PHE A 226 -6.90 -3.50 -4.54
C PHE A 226 -7.03 -4.13 -5.94
N PHE A 227 -7.53 -3.38 -6.91
CA PHE A 227 -7.92 -3.88 -8.22
C PHE A 227 -7.02 -3.33 -9.32
N ILE A 228 -6.89 -4.08 -10.43
CA ILE A 228 -6.07 -3.69 -11.59
C ILE A 228 -6.90 -3.10 -12.74
N GLY A 229 -8.16 -2.72 -12.46
CA GLY A 229 -9.14 -2.33 -13.46
C GLY A 229 -8.69 -1.13 -14.29
N TRP A 230 -8.08 -0.12 -13.68
CA TRP A 230 -7.61 1.07 -14.39
C TRP A 230 -6.46 0.77 -15.36
N ASP A 231 -5.53 -0.11 -14.99
CA ASP A 231 -4.49 -0.58 -15.90
C ASP A 231 -5.06 -1.31 -17.13
N LYS A 232 -6.09 -2.15 -16.92
CA LYS A 232 -6.80 -2.83 -18.01
C LYS A 232 -7.56 -1.84 -18.90
N ILE A 233 -8.29 -0.89 -18.30
CA ILE A 233 -9.10 0.11 -19.02
C ILE A 233 -8.22 1.03 -19.88
N LEU A 234 -7.05 1.44 -19.37
CA LEU A 234 -6.21 2.45 -20.01
C LEU A 234 -4.98 1.86 -20.71
N GLY A 235 -4.92 0.54 -20.87
CA GLY A 235 -3.86 -0.15 -21.60
C GLY A 235 -2.47 -0.03 -20.96
N THR A 236 -2.41 0.06 -19.64
CA THR A 236 -1.14 0.09 -18.87
C THR A 236 -0.90 -1.19 -18.07
N HIS A 237 -1.72 -2.23 -18.28
CA HIS A 237 -1.47 -3.54 -17.69
C HIS A 237 -0.33 -4.27 -18.40
N MET A 238 0.58 -4.85 -17.63
CA MET A 238 1.56 -5.83 -18.08
C MET A 238 1.22 -7.19 -17.49
N ASP A 239 0.84 -8.13 -18.36
CA ASP A 239 0.66 -9.53 -17.99
C ASP A 239 1.99 -10.15 -17.57
N TYR A 240 1.93 -11.12 -16.65
CA TYR A 240 3.10 -11.83 -16.16
C TYR A 240 2.81 -13.32 -15.95
N THR A 241 3.88 -14.12 -15.95
CA THR A 241 3.86 -15.53 -15.54
C THR A 241 4.75 -15.71 -14.32
N LEU A 242 4.31 -16.58 -13.40
CA LEU A 242 5.14 -17.00 -12.28
C LEU A 242 5.90 -18.27 -12.65
N GLN A 243 7.21 -18.15 -12.79
CA GLN A 243 8.09 -19.26 -13.15
C GLN A 243 8.87 -19.74 -11.93
N LYS A 244 8.95 -21.06 -11.72
CA LYS A 244 9.79 -21.62 -10.66
C LYS A 244 11.27 -21.41 -11.00
N ARG A 245 12.04 -20.90 -10.04
CA ARG A 245 13.50 -20.74 -10.19
C ARG A 245 14.21 -22.05 -9.87
N LYS A 246 15.33 -22.34 -10.56
CA LYS A 246 16.14 -23.56 -10.33
C LYS A 246 16.66 -23.70 -8.89
N GLY A 247 16.81 -22.58 -8.17
CA GLY A 247 17.29 -22.54 -6.79
C GLY A 247 16.18 -22.38 -5.74
N GLY A 248 14.93 -22.72 -6.08
CA GLY A 248 13.77 -22.46 -5.24
C GLY A 248 13.21 -21.05 -5.42
N GLY A 249 11.93 -20.89 -5.12
CA GLY A 249 11.21 -19.63 -5.30
C GLY A 249 10.57 -19.48 -6.68
N PHE A 250 10.00 -18.31 -6.88
CA PHE A 250 9.33 -17.89 -8.12
C PHE A 250 10.03 -16.69 -8.73
N GLU A 251 9.72 -16.38 -9.97
CA GLU A 251 10.10 -15.16 -10.68
C GLU A 251 8.86 -14.69 -11.45
N ALA A 252 8.43 -13.45 -11.21
CA ALA A 252 7.37 -12.82 -11.98
C ALA A 252 7.98 -12.25 -13.27
N ARG A 253 7.67 -12.91 -14.40
CA ARG A 253 8.19 -12.52 -15.72
C ARG A 253 7.08 -11.92 -16.58
N PRO A 254 7.25 -10.70 -17.12
CA PRO A 254 6.33 -10.17 -18.10
C PRO A 254 6.14 -11.12 -19.27
N VAL A 255 4.90 -11.25 -19.72
CA VAL A 255 4.61 -11.85 -21.02
C VAL A 255 4.91 -10.78 -22.06
N LYS A 256 5.89 -11.04 -22.92
CA LYS A 256 6.11 -10.21 -24.10
C LYS A 256 5.19 -10.71 -25.20
N ASP A 257 4.36 -9.81 -25.71
CA ASP A 257 3.72 -9.99 -27.02
C ASP A 257 4.77 -9.96 -28.15
#